data_AF-A0A9E5WK29-F1
#
_entry.id   AF-A0A9E5WK29-F1
#
_cell.length_a   1.000
_cell.length_b   1.000
_cell.length_c   1.000
_cell.angle_alpha   90.00
_cell.angle_beta   90.00
_cell.angle_gamma   90.00
#
_symmetry.space_group_name_H-M   'P 1'
#
loop_
_entity.id
_entity.type
_entity.pdbx_description
1 polymer ?
#
loop_
_entity_poly.entity_id
_entity_poly.type
_entity_poly.pdbx_seq_one_letter_code
_entity_poly.pdbx_strand_id
1 'polypeptide(L)'
;MKQKTRSYNLLCPISRALDHVGDRWTLLILRDLHAGPARFKDLQTGLTGIASNLLSDRLHALEASGLIQKNEGEFGVSLYSLTELGERTGQLIFELARFGGRMPRPLKIQKPGNLRTVAVSLGTACKRAVRPDHDFTATLL
;
A
#
# COMPACT_ATOMS: atom_id res chain seq x y z
N MET A 1 24.21 2.23 -5.21
CA MET A 1 23.97 3.48 -5.96
C MET A 1 22.80 4.20 -5.30
N LYS A 2 23.01 5.39 -4.69
CA LYS A 2 21.92 6.19 -4.11
C LYS A 2 20.92 6.54 -5.23
N GLN A 3 19.68 6.05 -5.18
CA GLN A 3 18.65 6.54 -6.08
C GLN A 3 18.42 8.02 -5.74
N LYS A 4 18.85 8.90 -6.64
CA LYS A 4 18.50 10.32 -6.61
C LYS A 4 16.99 10.37 -6.83
N THR A 5 16.20 10.56 -5.76
CA THR A 5 14.77 10.79 -5.87
C THR A 5 14.57 11.91 -6.88
N ARG A 6 13.98 11.59 -8.03
CA ARG A 6 13.68 12.62 -9.04
C ARG A 6 12.58 13.47 -8.45
N SER A 7 12.94 14.58 -7.83
CA SER A 7 11.96 15.58 -7.42
C SER A 7 11.61 16.44 -8.63
N TYR A 8 10.32 16.67 -8.82
CA TYR A 8 9.83 17.57 -9.85
C TYR A 8 10.14 19.04 -9.52
N ASN A 9 10.42 19.40 -8.25
CA ASN A 9 10.67 20.78 -7.80
C ASN A 9 9.58 21.80 -8.23
N LEU A 10 8.33 21.36 -8.35
CA LEU A 10 7.20 22.23 -8.69
C LEU A 10 6.34 22.52 -7.44
N LEU A 11 5.76 23.72 -7.40
CA LEU A 11 4.78 24.09 -6.36
C LEU A 11 3.46 23.32 -6.49
N CYS A 12 3.22 22.68 -7.64
CA CYS A 12 2.00 21.91 -7.91
C CYS A 12 1.79 20.80 -6.86
N PRO A 13 0.65 20.77 -6.14
CA PRO A 13 0.39 19.76 -5.11
C PRO A 13 0.43 18.32 -5.62
N ILE A 14 0.01 18.09 -6.87
CA ILE A 14 0.07 16.75 -7.51
C ILE A 14 1.53 16.32 -7.67
N SER A 15 2.37 17.22 -8.18
CA SER A 15 3.79 16.96 -8.38
C SER A 15 4.49 16.68 -7.06
N ARG A 16 4.18 17.44 -6.00
CA ARG A 16 4.69 17.17 -4.64
C ARG A 16 4.24 15.81 -4.13
N ALA A 17 2.98 15.41 -4.36
CA ALA A 17 2.53 14.06 -4.00
C ALA A 17 3.32 12.99 -4.77
N LEU A 18 3.55 13.18 -6.07
CA LEU A 18 4.30 12.24 -6.91
C LEU A 18 5.77 12.10 -6.51
N ASP A 19 6.38 13.11 -5.89
CA ASP A 19 7.73 12.97 -5.31
C ASP A 19 7.78 11.93 -4.18
N HIS A 20 6.66 11.67 -3.52
CA HIS A 20 6.55 10.71 -2.41
C HIS A 20 5.92 9.38 -2.84
N VAL A 21 4.89 9.41 -3.70
CA VAL A 21 4.10 8.21 -4.04
C VAL A 21 4.15 7.79 -5.50
N GLY A 22 4.94 8.48 -6.33
CA GLY A 22 4.98 8.28 -7.78
C GLY A 22 5.80 7.08 -8.25
N ASP A 23 6.44 6.33 -7.35
CA ASP A 23 7.11 5.08 -7.73
C ASP A 23 6.16 3.89 -7.71
N ARG A 24 6.50 2.86 -8.51
CA ARG A 24 5.67 1.67 -8.74
C ARG A 24 5.26 0.93 -7.46
N TRP A 25 6.09 0.94 -6.41
CA TRP A 25 5.91 0.08 -5.24
C TRP A 25 5.29 0.81 -4.06
N THR A 26 5.50 2.13 -3.92
CA THR A 26 5.02 2.88 -2.75
C THR A 26 3.53 2.74 -2.50
N LEU A 27 2.68 2.99 -3.50
CA LEU A 27 1.23 2.86 -3.30
C LEU A 27 0.79 1.42 -3.03
N LEU A 28 1.58 0.42 -3.45
CA LEU A 28 1.31 -0.99 -3.13
C LEU A 28 1.73 -1.33 -1.68
N ILE A 29 2.82 -0.75 -1.18
CA ILE A 29 3.24 -0.86 0.23
C ILE A 29 2.19 -0.21 1.13
N LEU A 30 1.78 1.03 0.81
CA LEU A 30 0.74 1.74 1.55
C LEU A 30 -0.59 0.98 1.53
N ARG A 31 -0.99 0.44 0.37
CA ARG A 31 -2.15 -0.45 0.26
C ARG A 31 -2.03 -1.62 1.24
N ASP A 32 -0.90 -2.31 1.28
CA ASP A 32 -0.76 -3.45 2.19
C ASP A 32 -0.79 -3.02 3.66
N LEU A 33 -0.28 -1.83 4.02
CA LEU A 33 -0.33 -1.28 5.38
C LEU A 33 -1.72 -0.76 5.80
N HIS A 34 -2.60 -0.44 4.85
CA HIS A 34 -4.03 -0.22 5.13
C HIS A 34 -4.74 -1.47 5.67
N ALA A 35 -4.15 -2.67 5.50
CA ALA A 35 -4.62 -3.90 6.15
C ALA A 35 -4.13 -4.06 7.60
N GLY A 36 -3.45 -3.05 8.16
CA GLY A 36 -2.92 -3.02 9.54
C GLY A 36 -1.38 -3.01 9.60
N PRO A 37 -0.77 -3.14 10.78
CA PRO A 37 0.69 -3.27 10.89
C PRO A 37 1.22 -4.53 10.19
N ALA A 38 2.46 -4.50 9.70
CA ALA A 38 3.09 -5.62 9.00
C ALA A 38 4.59 -5.72 9.26
N ARG A 39 5.14 -6.94 9.29
CA ARG A 39 6.59 -7.16 9.26
C ARG A 39 7.12 -6.96 7.85
N PHE A 40 8.43 -6.73 7.74
CA PHE A 40 9.11 -6.68 6.44
C PHE A 40 8.79 -7.91 5.57
N LYS A 41 8.85 -9.11 6.16
CA LYS A 41 8.58 -10.37 5.45
C LYS A 41 7.14 -10.48 4.97
N ASP A 42 6.18 -9.97 5.74
CA ASP A 42 4.78 -9.99 5.35
C ASP A 42 4.57 -9.11 4.10
N LEU A 43 5.14 -7.91 4.09
CA LEU A 43 5.12 -6.99 2.94
C LEU A 43 5.85 -7.60 1.74
N GLN A 44 7.04 -8.16 1.93
CA GLN A 44 7.81 -8.76 0.85
C GLN A 44 7.07 -9.93 0.19
N THR A 45 6.45 -10.79 1.00
CA THR A 45 5.66 -11.92 0.48
C THR A 45 4.46 -11.42 -0.32
N GLY A 46 3.74 -10.40 0.17
CA GLY A 46 2.57 -9.82 -0.53
C GLY A 46 2.92 -9.12 -1.83
N LEU A 47 4.06 -8.43 -1.86
CA LEU A 47 4.56 -7.68 -3.00
C LEU A 47 5.42 -8.56 -3.92
N THR A 48 4.81 -9.60 -4.50
CA THR A 48 5.50 -10.56 -5.36
C THR A 48 6.31 -9.87 -6.46
N GLY A 49 7.62 -10.14 -6.51
CA GLY A 49 8.54 -9.56 -7.48
C GLY A 49 9.30 -8.31 -7.01
N ILE A 50 9.06 -7.80 -5.79
CA ILE A 50 9.90 -6.75 -5.20
C ILE A 50 11.22 -7.34 -4.70
N ALA A 51 12.34 -6.69 -5.01
CA ALA A 51 13.64 -7.04 -4.45
C ALA A 51 13.76 -6.54 -3.00
N SER A 52 14.44 -7.30 -2.12
CA SER A 52 14.56 -6.95 -0.69
C SER A 52 15.16 -5.57 -0.47
N ASN A 53 16.24 -5.25 -1.19
CA ASN A 53 16.90 -3.95 -1.11
C ASN A 53 15.96 -2.80 -1.51
N LEU A 54 15.18 -2.99 -2.58
CA LEU A 54 14.23 -2.00 -3.04
C LEU A 54 13.09 -1.79 -2.03
N LEU A 55 12.59 -2.87 -1.40
CA LEU A 55 11.62 -2.75 -0.32
C LEU A 55 12.19 -1.97 0.87
N SER A 56 13.41 -2.29 1.30
CA SER A 56 14.10 -1.56 2.38
C SER A 56 14.25 -0.07 2.04
N ASP A 57 14.72 0.26 0.83
CA ASP A 57 14.87 1.65 0.37
C ASP A 57 13.53 2.40 0.38
N ARG A 58 12.44 1.74 -0.04
CA ARG A 58 11.10 2.35 -0.05
C ARG A 58 10.52 2.54 1.34
N LEU A 59 10.70 1.57 2.24
CA LEU A 59 10.27 1.72 3.63
C LEU A 59 10.99 2.88 4.32
N HIS A 60 12.32 3.00 4.13
CA HIS A 60 13.07 4.14 4.63
C HIS A 60 12.60 5.48 4.03
N ALA A 61 12.33 5.53 2.73
CA ALA A 61 11.82 6.75 2.10
C ALA A 61 10.42 7.14 2.63
N LEU A 62 9.54 6.16 2.85
CA LEU A 62 8.22 6.38 3.39
C LEU A 62 8.25 6.85 4.84
N GLU A 63 9.15 6.29 5.65
CA GLU A 63 9.38 6.71 7.02
C GLU A 63 9.91 8.15 7.07
N ALA A 64 10.91 8.47 6.23
CA ALA A 64 11.45 9.82 6.12
C ALA A 64 10.41 10.85 5.63
N SER A 65 9.44 10.44 4.83
CA SER A 65 8.31 11.29 4.40
C SER A 65 7.20 11.41 5.43
N GLY A 66 7.28 10.69 6.54
CA GLY A 66 6.26 10.68 7.59
C GLY A 66 4.96 9.97 7.19
N LEU A 67 4.97 9.12 6.16
CA LEU A 67 3.81 8.33 5.73
C LEU A 67 3.66 7.02 6.50
N ILE A 68 4.78 6.46 6.97
CA ILE A 68 4.80 5.26 7.79
C ILE A 68 5.68 5.48 9.01
N GLN A 69 5.54 4.62 9.99
CA GLN A 69 6.40 4.53 11.16
C GLN A 69 6.79 3.09 11.41
N LYS A 70 7.99 2.90 11.98
CA LYS A 70 8.50 1.61 12.40
C LYS A 70 8.40 1.50 13.92
N ASN A 71 7.63 0.54 14.39
CA ASN A 71 7.44 0.24 15.80
C ASN A 71 8.11 -1.09 16.16
N GLU A 72 8.59 -1.20 17.39
CA GLU A 72 8.99 -2.49 17.96
C GLU A 72 7.72 -3.25 18.38
N GLY A 73 7.48 -4.37 17.73
CA GLY A 73 6.47 -5.34 18.12
C GLY A 73 6.99 -6.29 19.20
N GLU A 74 6.15 -7.26 19.56
CA GLU A 74 6.53 -8.29 20.53
C GLU A 74 7.77 -9.06 20.09
N PHE A 75 8.57 -9.50 21.06
CA PHE A 75 9.80 -10.27 20.85
C PHE A 75 10.84 -9.58 19.94
N GLY A 76 10.85 -8.24 19.89
CA GLY A 76 11.82 -7.45 19.12
C GLY A 76 11.55 -7.42 17.62
N VAL A 77 10.36 -7.85 17.19
CA VAL A 77 10.00 -7.89 15.77
C VAL A 77 9.59 -6.49 15.31
N SER A 78 10.31 -5.92 14.33
CA SER A 78 9.92 -4.64 13.75
C SER A 78 8.62 -4.74 12.93
N LEU A 79 7.67 -3.86 13.24
CA LEU A 79 6.41 -3.69 12.52
C LEU A 79 6.36 -2.31 11.88
N TYR A 80 5.89 -2.26 10.64
CA TYR A 80 5.58 -1.02 9.93
C TYR A 80 4.09 -0.76 10.02
N SER A 81 3.70 0.48 10.30
CA SER A 81 2.30 0.93 10.28
C SER A 81 2.19 2.32 9.64
N LEU A 82 0.99 2.68 9.19
CA LEU A 82 0.71 4.02 8.70
C LEU A 82 0.79 5.03 9.85
N THR A 83 1.26 6.22 9.53
CA THR A 83 1.04 7.41 10.37
C THR A 83 -0.34 8.00 10.07
N GLU A 84 -0.74 9.05 10.80
CA GLU A 84 -1.94 9.82 10.45
C GLU A 84 -1.90 10.35 9.00
N LEU A 85 -0.73 10.81 8.52
CA LEU A 85 -0.57 11.23 7.14
C LEU A 85 -0.71 10.05 6.16
N GLY A 86 -0.15 8.90 6.52
CA GLY A 86 -0.26 7.66 5.74
C GLY A 86 -1.70 7.19 5.58
N GLU A 87 -2.50 7.24 6.64
CA GLU A 87 -3.92 6.87 6.63
C GLU A 87 -4.73 7.69 5.61
N ARG A 88 -4.38 8.96 5.39
CA ARG A 88 -5.05 9.83 4.40
C ARG A 88 -4.88 9.35 2.95
N THR A 89 -3.96 8.43 2.68
CA THR A 89 -3.78 7.84 1.34
C THR A 89 -4.87 6.83 0.96
N GLY A 90 -5.74 6.44 1.90
CA GLY A 90 -6.79 5.45 1.65
C GLY A 90 -7.71 5.83 0.48
N GLN A 91 -8.16 7.10 0.41
CA GLN A 91 -9.01 7.55 -0.70
C GLN A 91 -8.26 7.59 -2.04
N LEU A 92 -6.97 7.95 -2.02
CA LEU A 92 -6.13 7.92 -3.22
C LEU A 92 -6.00 6.49 -3.77
N ILE A 93 -5.72 5.53 -2.89
CA ILE A 93 -5.62 4.11 -3.26
C ILE A 93 -6.97 3.60 -3.79
N PHE A 94 -8.08 4.00 -3.18
CA PHE A 94 -9.43 3.67 -3.64
C PHE A 94 -9.68 4.15 -5.07
N GLU A 95 -9.45 5.43 -5.35
CA GLU A 95 -9.68 5.98 -6.68
C GLU A 95 -8.74 5.39 -7.72
N LEU A 96 -7.49 5.12 -7.34
CA LEU A 96 -6.52 4.44 -8.20
C LEU A 96 -6.97 3.01 -8.54
N ALA A 97 -7.49 2.26 -7.57
CA ALA A 97 -8.03 0.91 -7.79
C ALA A 97 -9.24 0.94 -8.73
N ARG A 98 -10.15 1.91 -8.55
CA ARG A 98 -11.33 2.11 -9.42
C ARG A 98 -10.93 2.45 -10.85
N PHE A 99 -9.91 3.30 -11.02
CA PHE A 99 -9.36 3.63 -12.33
C PHE A 99 -8.70 2.41 -12.98
N GLY A 100 -7.83 1.71 -12.22
CA GLY A 100 -7.13 0.51 -12.69
C GLY A 100 -8.07 -0.64 -13.08
N GLY A 101 -9.22 -0.77 -12.42
CA GLY A 101 -10.25 -1.75 -12.76
C GLY A 101 -10.89 -1.57 -14.15
N ARG A 102 -10.69 -0.42 -14.80
CA ARG A 102 -11.13 -0.17 -16.18
C ARG A 102 -10.09 -0.57 -17.24
N MET A 103 -8.87 -0.90 -16.82
CA MET A 103 -7.80 -1.30 -17.73
C MET A 103 -7.92 -2.77 -18.12
N PRO A 104 -7.36 -3.18 -19.27
CA PRO A 104 -7.31 -4.58 -19.66
C PRO A 104 -6.65 -5.45 -18.57
N ARG A 105 -7.26 -6.59 -18.28
CA ARG A 105 -6.67 -7.56 -17.35
C ARG A 105 -5.43 -8.22 -17.98
N PRO A 106 -4.35 -8.44 -17.22
CA PRO A 106 -3.17 -9.12 -17.74
C PRO A 106 -3.51 -10.58 -18.08
N LEU A 107 -2.88 -11.11 -19.13
CA LEU A 107 -3.07 -12.50 -19.58
C LEU A 107 -2.57 -13.53 -18.55
N LYS A 108 -1.56 -13.16 -17.76
CA LYS A 108 -1.02 -13.98 -16.68
C LYS A 108 -1.36 -13.31 -15.34
N ILE A 109 -2.18 -13.97 -14.55
CA ILE A 109 -2.52 -13.54 -13.19
C ILE A 109 -1.52 -14.17 -12.23
N GLN A 110 -0.79 -13.33 -11.49
CA GLN A 110 -0.04 -13.80 -10.33
C GLN A 110 -0.98 -13.86 -9.13
N LYS A 111 -0.97 -14.99 -8.42
CA LYS A 111 -1.69 -15.12 -7.15
C LYS A 111 -1.07 -14.15 -6.13
N PRO A 112 -1.87 -13.45 -5.33
CA PRO A 112 -1.34 -12.61 -4.26
C PRO A 112 -0.56 -13.49 -3.27
N GLY A 113 0.60 -13.02 -2.83
CA GLY A 113 1.43 -13.78 -1.89
C GLY A 113 0.85 -13.82 -0.47
N ASN A 114 -0.08 -12.93 -0.13
CA ASN A 114 -0.83 -12.95 1.12
C ASN A 114 -2.23 -12.31 0.95
N LEU A 115 -3.08 -12.45 1.97
CA LEU A 115 -4.44 -11.91 1.96
C LEU A 115 -4.53 -10.38 2.07
N ARG A 116 -3.46 -9.69 2.48
CA ARG A 116 -3.45 -8.23 2.67
C ARG A 116 -3.70 -7.49 1.35
N THR A 117 -3.16 -8.04 0.26
CA THR A 117 -3.40 -7.56 -1.11
C THR A 117 -4.89 -7.60 -1.50
N VAL A 118 -5.63 -8.60 -1.00
CA VAL A 118 -7.05 -8.78 -1.30
C VAL A 118 -7.93 -7.98 -0.35
N ALA A 119 -7.61 -7.98 0.95
CA ALA A 119 -8.42 -7.38 2.01
C ALA A 119 -8.69 -5.89 1.77
N VAL A 120 -7.68 -5.14 1.31
CA VAL A 120 -7.84 -3.70 1.09
C VAL A 120 -8.64 -3.41 -0.17
N SER A 121 -8.45 -4.18 -1.24
CA SER A 121 -9.24 -4.06 -2.48
C SER A 121 -10.71 -4.45 -2.25
N LEU A 122 -10.94 -5.50 -1.46
CA LEU A 122 -12.27 -5.93 -1.05
C LEU A 122 -12.90 -4.92 -0.08
N GLY A 123 -12.18 -4.46 0.93
CA GLY A 123 -12.65 -3.45 1.89
C GLY A 123 -12.99 -2.12 1.22
N THR A 124 -12.19 -1.72 0.23
CA THR A 124 -12.45 -0.58 -0.67
C THR A 124 -13.77 -0.79 -1.45
N ALA A 125 -13.98 -1.97 -2.03
CA ALA A 125 -15.23 -2.30 -2.72
C ALA A 125 -16.43 -2.37 -1.77
N CYS A 126 -16.27 -2.96 -0.58
CA CYS A 126 -17.26 -3.05 0.47
C CYS A 126 -17.67 -1.66 0.96
N LYS A 127 -16.74 -0.74 1.27
CA LYS A 127 -17.06 0.64 1.70
C LYS A 127 -17.94 1.42 0.70
N ARG A 128 -18.01 0.99 -0.56
CA ARG A 128 -18.87 1.57 -1.62
C ARG A 128 -20.27 0.93 -1.68
N ALA A 129 -20.38 -0.35 -1.33
CA ALA A 129 -21.60 -1.14 -1.47
C ALA A 129 -22.35 -1.35 -0.14
N VAL A 130 -21.60 -1.39 0.97
CA VAL A 130 -22.12 -1.53 2.33
C VAL A 130 -22.83 -0.24 2.69
N ARG A 131 -24.15 -0.32 2.78
CA ARG A 131 -24.96 0.63 3.54
C ARG A 131 -25.17 0.07 4.95
N PRO A 132 -25.55 0.89 5.95
CA PRO A 132 -25.73 0.43 7.34
C PRO A 132 -26.71 -0.74 7.53
N ASP A 133 -27.60 -0.96 6.55
CA ASP A 133 -28.61 -2.02 6.50
C ASP A 133 -28.13 -3.34 5.88
N HIS A 134 -26.90 -3.42 5.37
CA HIS A 134 -26.38 -4.66 4.77
C HIS A 134 -25.73 -5.56 5.82
N ASP A 135 -26.20 -6.81 5.89
CA ASP A 135 -25.56 -7.89 6.64
C ASP A 135 -24.73 -8.76 5.68
N PHE A 136 -23.44 -8.97 5.97
CA PHE A 136 -22.52 -9.72 5.12
C PHE A 136 -22.13 -11.04 5.77
N THR A 137 -22.47 -12.15 5.14
CA THR A 137 -21.98 -13.48 5.52
C THR A 137 -20.83 -13.88 4.58
N ALA A 138 -19.62 -14.03 5.12
CA ALA A 138 -18.48 -14.57 4.39
C ALA A 138 -18.37 -16.07 4.66
N THR A 139 -18.52 -16.90 3.62
CA THR A 139 -18.29 -18.34 3.71
C THR A 139 -16.88 -18.65 3.23
N LEU A 140 -16.03 -19.14 4.14
CA LEU A 140 -14.74 -19.72 3.78
C LEU A 140 -14.99 -21.15 3.29
N LEU A 141 -14.67 -21.42 2.02
CA LEU A 141 -14.70 -22.75 1.39
C LEU A 141 -13.38 -23.48 1.62
#